data_AF-J2H423-F1
#
_entry.id   AF-J2H423-F1
#
_cell.length_a   1.000
_cell.length_b   1.000
_cell.length_c   1.000
_cell.angle_alpha   90.00
_cell.angle_beta   90.00
_cell.angle_gamma   90.00
#
_symmetry.space_group_name_H-M   'P 1'
#
loop_
_entity.id
_entity.type
_entity.pdbx_description
1 polymer ?
#
loop_
_entity_poly.entity_id
_entity_poly.type
_entity_poly.pdbx_seq_one_letter_code
_entity_poly.pdbx_strand_id
1 'polypeptide(L)'
;MSAPNPFGKSLSFPPRVGIDGRMAWSEGEQNIRESIAVILRTEPGERVALAPFGAGLGRFLFEPNNAATHVRIEGAIGAALARWEPRIKLEGVEVTPDPRQADAALAAVDYRLVATGARARISVTVPLGQA
;
A
#
# COMPACT_ATOMS: atom_id res chain seq x y z
N MET A 1 -7.40 -8.29 -30.28
CA MET A 1 -8.21 -7.27 -29.58
C MET A 1 -7.75 -7.26 -28.14
N SER A 2 -7.24 -6.13 -27.62
CA SER A 2 -6.80 -6.06 -26.21
C SER A 2 -8.02 -6.20 -25.32
N ALA A 3 -7.98 -7.10 -24.33
CA ALA A 3 -9.08 -7.29 -23.40
C ALA A 3 -9.38 -5.96 -22.66
N PRO A 4 -10.65 -5.63 -22.39
CA PRO A 4 -10.98 -4.41 -21.65
C PRO A 4 -10.31 -4.45 -20.28
N ASN A 5 -9.56 -3.40 -19.93
CA ASN A 5 -8.92 -3.26 -18.62
C ASN A 5 -9.99 -2.89 -17.57
N PRO A 6 -10.37 -3.80 -16.65
CA PRO A 6 -11.45 -3.56 -15.70
C PRO A 6 -11.05 -2.63 -14.55
N PHE A 7 -9.77 -2.25 -14.44
CA PHE A 7 -9.23 -1.53 -13.29
C PHE A 7 -9.08 -0.02 -13.52
N GLY A 8 -9.39 0.45 -14.73
CA GLY A 8 -9.25 1.84 -15.13
C GLY A 8 -7.80 2.24 -15.41
N LYS A 9 -7.60 3.55 -15.59
CA LYS A 9 -6.33 4.18 -15.94
C LYS A 9 -6.16 5.43 -15.08
N SER A 10 -5.02 5.57 -14.40
CA SER A 10 -4.68 6.77 -13.63
C SER A 10 -3.25 7.21 -13.90
N LEU A 11 -2.90 8.40 -13.43
CA LEU A 11 -1.51 8.84 -13.44
C LEU A 11 -0.64 7.83 -12.70
N SER A 12 0.55 7.54 -13.24
CA SER A 12 1.49 6.64 -12.58
C SER A 12 2.00 7.17 -11.25
N PHE A 13 2.28 6.26 -10.33
CA PHE A 13 3.00 6.54 -9.10
C PHE A 13 4.32 5.74 -9.03
N PRO A 14 5.48 6.39 -8.87
CA PRO A 14 5.67 7.84 -8.81
C PRO A 14 5.31 8.54 -10.14
N PRO A 15 4.83 9.79 -10.11
CA PRO A 15 4.55 10.57 -11.32
C PRO A 15 5.81 10.70 -12.15
N ARG A 16 5.71 10.37 -13.44
CA ARG A 16 6.84 10.38 -14.37
C ARG A 16 6.38 10.75 -15.78
N VAL A 17 7.31 11.29 -16.55
CA VAL A 17 7.12 11.57 -17.98
C VAL A 17 7.70 10.39 -18.77
N GLY A 18 6.95 9.88 -19.73
CA GLY A 18 7.37 8.83 -20.65
C GLY A 18 8.37 9.33 -21.69
N ILE A 19 8.98 8.38 -22.41
CA ILE A 19 9.94 8.69 -23.48
C ILE A 19 9.32 9.48 -24.64
N ASP A 20 8.00 9.40 -24.78
CA ASP A 20 7.19 10.16 -25.75
C ASP A 20 6.87 11.59 -25.28
N GLY A 21 7.41 12.03 -24.14
CA GLY A 21 7.19 13.35 -23.57
C GLY A 21 5.82 13.52 -22.89
N ARG A 22 5.02 12.47 -22.77
CA ARG A 22 3.69 12.51 -22.14
C ARG A 22 3.74 11.99 -20.71
N MET A 23 2.75 12.34 -19.90
CA MET A 23 2.64 11.73 -18.56
C MET A 23 2.47 10.22 -18.68
N ALA A 24 3.24 9.48 -17.88
CA ALA A 24 3.08 8.04 -17.79
C ALA A 24 1.78 7.70 -17.06
N TRP A 25 1.09 6.71 -17.61
CA TRP A 25 -0.15 6.20 -17.06
C TRP A 25 0.04 4.81 -16.51
N SER A 26 -0.71 4.54 -15.45
CA SER A 26 -0.78 3.24 -14.81
C SER A 26 -2.10 2.58 -15.15
N GLU A 27 -2.03 1.32 -15.56
CA GLU A 27 -3.15 0.52 -16.05
C GLU A 27 -3.07 -0.89 -15.45
N GLY A 28 -4.18 -1.62 -15.50
CA GLY A 28 -4.24 -3.01 -15.07
C GLY A 28 -3.87 -3.21 -13.59
N GLU A 29 -3.17 -4.31 -13.32
CA GLU A 29 -2.72 -4.67 -11.98
C GLU A 29 -1.67 -3.69 -11.42
N GLN A 30 -0.88 -3.07 -12.30
CA GLN A 30 0.10 -2.06 -11.89
C GLN A 30 -0.59 -0.83 -11.29
N ASN A 31 -1.76 -0.45 -11.82
CA ASN A 31 -2.56 0.63 -11.25
C ASN A 31 -2.95 0.37 -9.80
N ILE A 32 -3.31 -0.88 -9.49
CA ILE A 32 -3.69 -1.28 -8.14
C ILE A 32 -2.48 -1.29 -7.21
N ARG A 33 -1.33 -1.80 -7.66
CA ARG A 33 -0.08 -1.76 -6.89
C ARG A 33 0.33 -0.34 -6.52
N GLU A 34 0.23 0.56 -7.47
CA GLU A 34 0.54 1.99 -7.28
C GLU A 34 -0.48 2.67 -6.37
N SER A 35 -1.77 2.35 -6.51
CA SER A 35 -2.84 2.83 -5.61
C SER A 35 -2.61 2.38 -4.16
N ILE A 36 -2.29 1.10 -3.94
CA ILE A 36 -1.92 0.57 -2.62
C ILE A 36 -0.72 1.33 -2.05
N ALA A 37 0.33 1.55 -2.86
CA ALA A 37 1.50 2.30 -2.41
C ALA A 37 1.16 3.74 -1.99
N VAL A 38 0.26 4.41 -2.72
CA VAL A 38 -0.23 5.76 -2.34
C VAL A 38 -0.99 5.70 -1.02
N ILE A 39 -1.92 4.76 -0.84
CA ILE A 39 -2.69 4.63 0.41
C ILE A 39 -1.75 4.40 1.60
N LEU A 40 -0.79 3.47 1.48
CA LEU A 40 0.09 3.08 2.58
C LEU A 40 1.15 4.13 2.93
N ARG A 41 1.51 5.01 1.99
CA ARG A 41 2.50 6.07 2.19
C ARG A 41 1.90 7.42 2.57
N THR A 42 0.58 7.54 2.59
CA THR A 42 -0.10 8.78 2.96
C THR A 42 -0.56 8.74 4.41
N GLU A 43 -0.34 9.85 5.11
CA GLU A 43 -0.83 10.07 6.47
C GLU A 43 -2.20 10.78 6.45
N PRO A 44 -3.16 10.37 7.31
CA PRO A 44 -4.39 11.10 7.49
C PRO A 44 -4.10 12.58 7.83
N GLY A 45 -4.74 13.47 7.08
CA GLY A 45 -4.55 14.92 7.15
C GLY A 45 -3.70 15.50 6.01
N GLU A 46 -2.86 14.70 5.33
CA GLU A 46 -2.04 15.20 4.22
C GLU A 46 -2.88 15.63 3.00
N ARG A 47 -4.02 14.96 2.79
CA ARG A 47 -4.97 15.33 1.73
C ARG A 47 -5.99 16.34 2.25
N VAL A 48 -5.76 17.62 1.96
CA VAL A 48 -6.60 18.75 2.40
C VAL A 48 -8.11 18.50 2.19
N ALA A 49 -8.52 18.03 1.01
CA ALA A 49 -9.92 17.79 0.69
C ALA A 49 -10.43 16.38 1.08
N LEU A 50 -9.57 15.54 1.65
CA LEU A 50 -9.89 14.16 2.03
C LEU A 50 -9.05 13.74 3.24
N ALA A 51 -9.17 14.48 4.35
CA ALA A 51 -8.34 14.29 5.53
C ALA A 51 -8.28 12.84 6.06
N PRO A 52 -9.35 12.03 6.03
CA PRO A 52 -9.26 10.65 6.52
C PRO A 52 -8.46 9.67 5.64
N PHE A 53 -8.00 10.08 4.45
CA PHE A 53 -7.29 9.21 3.52
C PHE A 53 -5.87 8.90 4.00
N GLY A 54 -5.44 7.64 3.83
CA GLY A 54 -4.12 7.16 4.21
C GLY A 54 -4.18 6.00 5.19
N ALA A 55 -3.03 5.36 5.42
CA ALA A 55 -2.87 4.28 6.40
C ALA A 55 -2.34 4.77 7.75
N GLY A 56 -1.69 5.93 7.78
CA GLY A 56 -1.21 6.58 9.00
C GLY A 56 -0.03 5.86 9.66
N LEU A 57 0.79 5.14 8.89
CA LEU A 57 1.82 4.25 9.42
C LEU A 57 2.93 5.01 10.17
N GLY A 58 3.09 6.31 9.92
CA GLY A 58 4.04 7.18 10.62
C GLY A 58 3.85 7.23 12.14
N ARG A 59 2.64 6.95 12.64
CA ARG A 59 2.38 6.87 14.09
C ARG A 59 3.16 5.78 14.81
N PHE A 60 3.69 4.79 14.08
CA PHE A 60 4.49 3.70 14.64
C PHE A 60 5.99 3.99 14.73
N LEU A 61 6.46 5.14 14.23
CA LEU A 61 7.87 5.48 14.09
C LEU A 61 8.70 5.31 15.38
N PHE A 62 8.10 5.49 16.55
CA PHE A 62 8.78 5.37 17.86
C PHE A 62 8.26 4.22 18.71
N GLU A 63 7.44 3.34 18.13
CA GLU A 63 6.89 2.18 18.82
C GLU A 63 7.92 1.04 18.82
N PRO A 64 7.99 0.21 19.89
CA PRO A 64 8.95 -0.88 19.97
C PRO A 64 8.66 -1.94 18.88
N ASN A 65 9.73 -2.47 18.29
CA ASN A 65 9.65 -3.53 17.27
C ASN A 65 9.32 -4.90 17.88
N ASN A 66 8.07 -5.09 18.31
CA ASN A 66 7.57 -6.32 18.93
C ASN A 66 6.23 -6.78 18.33
N ALA A 67 5.81 -7.99 18.69
CA ALA A 67 4.59 -8.62 18.18
C ALA A 67 3.32 -7.78 18.41
N ALA A 68 3.21 -7.05 19.53
CA ALA A 68 2.05 -6.21 19.80
C ALA A 68 1.98 -5.01 18.84
N THR A 69 3.13 -4.39 18.53
CA THR A 69 3.23 -3.35 17.50
C THR A 69 2.93 -3.90 16.11
N HIS A 70 3.42 -5.10 15.78
CA HIS A 70 3.15 -5.76 14.49
C HIS A 70 1.65 -5.98 14.26
N VAL A 71 0.91 -6.50 15.25
CA VAL A 71 -0.55 -6.67 15.16
C VAL A 71 -1.27 -5.33 14.94
N ARG A 72 -0.81 -4.24 15.58
CA ARG A 72 -1.39 -2.90 15.34
C ARG A 72 -1.13 -2.40 13.93
N ILE A 73 0.04 -2.68 13.35
CA ILE A 73 0.38 -2.35 11.97
C ILE A 73 -0.48 -3.17 10.99
N GLU A 74 -0.64 -4.46 11.23
CA GLU A 74 -1.51 -5.35 10.43
C GLU A 74 -2.94 -4.80 10.39
N GLY A 75 -3.50 -4.46 11.56
CA GLY A 75 -4.83 -3.86 11.67
C GLY A 75 -4.93 -2.51 10.95
N ALA A 76 -3.89 -1.67 11.03
CA ALA A 76 -3.82 -0.39 10.34
C ALA A 76 -3.90 -0.53 8.82
N ILE A 77 -3.06 -1.40 8.27
CA ILE A 77 -2.97 -1.67 6.83
C ILE A 77 -4.28 -2.29 6.37
N GLY A 78 -4.79 -3.29 7.10
CA GLY A 78 -6.05 -3.96 6.77
C GLY A 78 -7.23 -2.99 6.72
N ALA A 79 -7.37 -2.13 7.73
CA ALA A 79 -8.45 -1.14 7.78
C ALA A 79 -8.32 -0.09 6.66
N ALA A 80 -7.11 0.38 6.36
CA ALA A 80 -6.89 1.36 5.30
C ALA A 80 -7.20 0.78 3.91
N LEU A 81 -6.73 -0.42 3.61
CA LEU A 81 -6.96 -1.07 2.32
C LEU A 81 -8.43 -1.46 2.13
N ALA A 82 -9.09 -1.97 3.18
CA ALA A 82 -10.51 -2.27 3.13
C ALA A 82 -11.37 -1.02 2.86
N ARG A 83 -10.94 0.15 3.38
CA ARG A 83 -11.65 1.42 3.19
C ARG A 83 -11.40 2.05 1.82
N TRP A 84 -10.16 2.00 1.34
CA TRP A 84 -9.73 2.84 0.21
C TRP A 84 -9.45 2.07 -1.09
N GLU A 85 -9.31 0.74 -1.06
CA GLU A 85 -9.00 -0.07 -2.25
C GLU A 85 -10.03 -1.20 -2.46
N PRO A 86 -11.23 -0.89 -2.99
CA PRO A 86 -12.30 -1.89 -3.18
C PRO A 86 -12.02 -2.90 -4.29
N ARG A 87 -10.97 -2.69 -5.11
CA ARG A 87 -10.63 -3.57 -6.24
C ARG A 87 -9.86 -4.82 -5.81
N ILE A 88 -9.45 -4.88 -4.54
CA ILE A 88 -8.77 -6.04 -3.97
C ILE A 88 -9.61 -6.70 -2.88
N LYS A 89 -9.50 -8.02 -2.80
CA LYS A 89 -9.86 -8.80 -1.62
C LYS A 89 -8.57 -9.10 -0.86
N LEU A 90 -8.43 -8.49 0.32
CA LEU A 90 -7.30 -8.74 1.20
C LEU A 90 -7.33 -10.21 1.67
N GLU A 91 -6.23 -10.94 1.47
CA GLU A 91 -6.07 -12.33 1.92
C GLU A 91 -5.24 -12.41 3.21
N GLY A 92 -4.32 -11.46 3.43
CA GLY A 92 -3.58 -11.35 4.69
C GLY A 92 -2.63 -10.16 4.72
N VAL A 93 -2.26 -9.75 5.93
CA VAL A 93 -1.13 -8.85 6.19
C VAL A 93 -0.26 -9.54 7.22
N GLU A 94 1.03 -9.71 6.90
CA GLU A 94 2.03 -10.30 7.77
C GLU A 94 3.09 -9.24 8.07
N VAL A 95 3.33 -8.94 9.34
CA VAL A 95 4.36 -7.97 9.74
C VAL A 95 5.46 -8.70 10.51
N THR A 96 6.69 -8.57 10.04
CA THR A 96 7.88 -9.19 10.66
C THR A 96 9.00 -8.15 10.82
N PRO A 97 9.96 -8.34 11.74
CA PRO A 97 11.15 -7.48 11.81
C PRO A 97 11.90 -7.46 10.46
N ASP A 98 12.38 -6.30 10.02
CA ASP A 98 13.21 -6.22 8.80
C ASP A 98 14.60 -6.80 9.11
N PRO A 99 15.04 -7.89 8.43
CA PRO A 99 16.33 -8.50 8.70
C PRO A 99 17.53 -7.59 8.38
N ARG A 100 17.31 -6.48 7.65
CA ARG A 100 18.34 -5.53 7.26
C ARG A 100 18.35 -4.26 8.13
N GLN A 101 17.28 -4.01 8.89
CA GLN A 101 17.05 -2.76 9.62
C GLN A 101 16.33 -3.06 10.95
N ALA A 102 17.06 -2.98 12.07
CA ALA A 102 16.50 -3.30 13.38
C ALA A 102 15.38 -2.34 13.82
N ASP A 103 15.43 -1.09 13.34
CA ASP A 103 14.41 -0.02 13.49
C ASP A 103 13.30 -0.10 12.44
N ALA A 104 13.07 -1.25 11.82
CA ALA A 104 11.99 -1.40 10.88
C ALA A 104 11.30 -2.76 10.97
N ALA A 105 10.05 -2.77 10.52
CA ALA A 105 9.32 -3.99 10.21
C ALA A 105 8.98 -4.02 8.72
N LEU A 106 8.96 -5.23 8.16
CA LEU A 106 8.46 -5.50 6.82
C LEU A 106 7.01 -5.96 6.91
N ALA A 107 6.10 -5.17 6.34
CA ALA A 107 4.70 -5.54 6.20
C ALA A 107 4.46 -6.11 4.80
N ALA A 108 4.13 -7.39 4.71
CA ALA A 108 3.78 -8.08 3.49
C ALA A 108 2.25 -8.23 3.37
N VAL A 109 1.70 -7.71 2.28
CA VAL A 109 0.26 -7.67 2.01
C VAL A 109 -0.03 -8.62 0.86
N ASP A 110 -0.80 -9.66 1.16
CA ASP A 110 -1.28 -10.66 0.22
C ASP A 110 -2.73 -10.38 -0.13
N TYR A 111 -3.04 -10.28 -1.42
CA TYR A 111 -4.38 -9.93 -1.89
C TYR A 111 -4.73 -10.58 -3.22
N ARG A 112 -6.02 -10.61 -3.50
CA ARG A 112 -6.60 -11.06 -4.76
C ARG A 112 -7.31 -9.92 -5.47
N LEU A 113 -7.12 -9.80 -6.77
CA LEU A 113 -7.87 -8.86 -7.58
C LEU A 113 -9.31 -9.32 -7.75
N VAL A 114 -10.28 -8.44 -7.47
CA VAL A 114 -11.71 -8.79 -7.51
C VAL A 114 -12.17 -9.17 -8.91
N ALA A 115 -11.71 -8.44 -9.95
CA ALA A 115 -12.19 -8.65 -11.31
C ALA A 115 -11.57 -9.87 -12.01
N THR A 116 -10.29 -10.16 -11.77
CA THR A 116 -9.56 -11.24 -12.47
C THR A 116 -9.31 -12.47 -11.62
N GLY A 117 -9.44 -12.37 -10.30
CA GLY A 117 -9.07 -13.44 -9.37
C GLY A 117 -7.56 -13.65 -9.23
N ALA A 118 -6.73 -12.86 -9.92
CA ALA A 118 -5.28 -12.95 -9.83
C ALA A 118 -4.79 -12.63 -8.42
N ARG A 119 -3.81 -13.39 -7.94
CA ARG A 119 -3.18 -13.17 -6.64
C ARG A 119 -1.89 -12.36 -6.79
N ALA A 120 -1.67 -11.46 -5.86
CA ALA A 120 -0.45 -10.65 -5.82
C ALA A 120 -0.03 -10.38 -4.38
N ARG A 121 1.26 -10.09 -4.23
CA ARG A 121 1.88 -9.67 -2.97
C ARG A 121 2.59 -8.34 -3.17
N ILE A 122 2.54 -7.49 -2.16
CA ILE A 122 3.36 -6.28 -2.06
C ILE A 122 3.93 -6.15 -0.65
N SER A 123 5.17 -5.67 -0.53
CA SER A 123 5.79 -5.43 0.76
C SER A 123 6.10 -3.95 0.93
N VAL A 124 5.92 -3.45 2.15
CA VAL A 124 6.28 -2.09 2.55
C VAL A 124 7.08 -2.15 3.84
N THR A 125 8.14 -1.34 3.91
CA THR A 125 8.90 -1.14 5.14
C THR A 125 8.21 -0.09 5.99
N VAL A 126 8.00 -0.41 7.26
CA VAL A 126 7.43 0.48 8.27
C VAL A 126 8.55 0.82 9.27
N PRO A 127 8.98 2.09 9.33
CA PRO A 127 9.94 2.54 10.35
C PRO A 127 9.34 2.43 11.76
N LEU A 128 10.15 2.00 12.72
CA LEU A 128 9.81 1.74 14.12
C LEU A 128 10.92 2.25 15.06
N GLY A 129 10.62 2.28 16.35
CA GLY A 129 11.61 2.56 17.39
C GLY A 129 12.50 1.35 17.65
N GLN A 130 13.76 1.60 18.01
CA GLN A 130 14.62 0.59 18.63
C GLN A 130 14.03 0.22 20.00
N ALA A 131 13.97 -1.08 20.31
CA ALA A 131 13.62 -1.57 21.64
C ALA A 131 14.83 -1.56 22.57
#